data_AF-A0A2M8C7M8-F1
#
_entry.id   AF-A0A2M8C7M8-F1
#
_cell.length_a   1.000
_cell.length_b   1.000
_cell.length_c   1.000
_cell.angle_alpha   90.00
_cell.angle_beta   90.00
_cell.angle_gamma   90.00
#
_symmetry.space_group_name_H-M   'P 1'
#
loop_
_entity.id
_entity.type
_entity.pdbx_description
1 polymer ?
#
loop_
_entity_poly.entity_id
_entity_poly.type
_entity_poly.pdbx_seq_one_letter_code
_entity_poly.pdbx_strand_id
1 'polypeptide(L)' 'MEAKKKLRCPLGVPGGILAALIGLTGVVVNIINFNWFELITSLALLLLAMPFVRVMMMVHSANDRLDEIESKMNK' A
#
# COMPACT_ATOMS: atom_id res chain seq x y z
N MET A 1 19.97 23.45 -10.40
CA MET A 1 19.65 22.09 -10.89
C MET A 1 18.30 21.73 -10.32
N GLU A 2 17.37 21.28 -11.17
CA GLU A 2 15.94 21.13 -10.86
C GLU A 2 15.70 20.28 -9.62
N ALA A 3 14.79 20.72 -8.74
CA ALA A 3 14.44 20.01 -7.52
C ALA A 3 13.86 18.64 -7.87
N LYS A 4 14.67 17.58 -7.80
CA LYS A 4 14.23 16.20 -8.06
C LYS A 4 13.00 15.90 -7.21
N LYS A 5 11.86 15.76 -7.87
CA LYS A 5 10.59 15.43 -7.24
C LYS A 5 10.72 14.01 -6.70
N LYS A 6 10.67 13.84 -5.37
CA LYS A 6 10.70 12.51 -4.75
C LYS A 6 9.67 11.62 -5.44
N LEU A 7 10.11 10.52 -6.06
CA LEU A 7 9.23 9.47 -6.55
C LEU A 7 8.69 8.69 -5.34
N ARG A 8 7.85 9.33 -4.53
CA ARG A 8 6.98 8.66 -3.57
C ARG A 8 5.66 8.43 -4.28
N CYS A 9 5.09 7.25 -4.18
CA CYS A 9 3.70 7.05 -4.55
C CYS A 9 2.82 7.54 -3.38
N PRO A 10 2.28 8.78 -3.42
CA PRO A 10 1.54 9.34 -2.27
C PRO A 10 0.31 8.52 -1.92
N LEU A 11 -0.23 7.77 -2.88
CA LEU A 11 -1.41 6.91 -2.70
C LEU A 11 -1.09 5.45 -2.38
N GLY A 12 0.16 4.98 -2.49
CA GLY A 12 0.47 3.54 -2.39
C GLY A 12 0.20 2.97 -1.00
N VAL A 13 0.87 3.55 -0.01
CA VAL A 13 0.74 3.16 1.41
C VAL A 13 -0.65 3.50 1.96
N PRO A 14 -1.15 4.75 1.85
CA PRO A 14 -2.49 5.06 2.34
C PRO A 14 -3.60 4.35 1.57
N GLY A 15 -3.43 4.08 0.27
CA GLY A 15 -4.38 3.31 -0.53
C GLY A 15 -4.47 1.85 -0.10
N GLY A 16 -3.34 1.22 0.23
CA GLY A 16 -3.35 -0.14 0.80
C GLY A 16 -3.98 -0.21 2.20
N ILE A 17 -3.81 0.83 3.03
CA ILE A 17 -4.51 0.93 4.34
C ILE A 17 -6.01 1.09 4.14
N LEU A 18 -6.44 1.94 3.19
CA LEU A 18 -7.84 2.11 2.81
C LEU A 18 -8.44 0.79 2.30
N ALA A 19 -7.75 0.07 1.44
CA ALA A 19 -8.18 -1.23 0.94
C ALA A 19 -8.31 -2.26 2.07
N ALA A 20 -7.39 -2.25 3.05
CA ALA A 20 -7.48 -3.10 4.23
C ALA A 20 -8.72 -2.77 5.08
N LEU A 21 -9.01 -1.48 5.31
CA LEU A 21 -10.20 -1.05 6.05
C LEU A 21 -11.49 -1.48 5.33
N ILE A 22 -11.57 -1.27 4.01
CA ILE A 22 -12.71 -1.67 3.18
C ILE A 22 -12.91 -3.19 3.24
N GLY A 23 -11.83 -3.97 3.10
CA GLY A 23 -11.87 -5.42 3.22
C GLY A 23 -12.38 -5.88 4.60
N LEU A 24 -11.94 -5.22 5.67
CA LEU A 24 -12.36 -5.54 7.05
C LEU A 24 -13.85 -5.22 7.26
N THR A 25 -14.32 -4.06 6.79
CA THR A 25 -15.75 -3.71 6.82
C THR A 25 -16.59 -4.69 6.02
N GLY A 26 -16.13 -5.09 4.83
CA GLY A 26 -16.81 -6.10 3.99
C GLY A 26 -16.92 -7.46 4.68
N VAL A 27 -15.87 -7.90 5.37
CA VAL A 27 -15.92 -9.14 6.17
C VAL A 27 -16.98 -9.04 7.27
N VAL A 28 -17.01 -7.96 8.06
CA VAL A 28 -17.97 -7.80 9.16
C VAL A 28 -19.42 -7.81 8.65
N VAL A 29 -19.71 -7.03 7.60
CA VAL A 29 -21.07 -6.93 7.04
C VAL A 29 -21.53 -8.24 6.40
N ASN A 30 -20.63 -8.97 5.72
CA ASN A 30 -20.98 -10.23 5.06
C ASN A 30 -21.13 -11.40 6.03
N ILE A 31 -20.44 -11.38 7.17
CA ILE A 31 -20.70 -12.33 8.27
C ILE A 31 -22.12 -12.14 8.80
N ILE A 32 -22.55 -10.89 9.04
CA ILE A 32 -23.90 -10.59 9.57
C ILE A 32 -24.99 -11.01 8.58
N ASN A 33 -24.76 -10.82 7.28
CA ASN A 33 -25.72 -11.15 6.23
C ASN A 33 -25.64 -12.61 5.72
N PHE A 34 -24.78 -13.47 6.29
CA PHE A 34 -24.56 -14.85 5.81
C PHE A 34 -24.27 -14.96 4.30
N ASN A 35 -23.60 -13.96 3.71
CA ASN A 35 -23.25 -13.97 2.29
C ASN A 35 -21.83 -14.52 2.09
N TRP A 36 -21.75 -15.82 1.84
CA TRP A 36 -20.47 -16.54 1.70
C TRP A 36 -19.66 -16.11 0.47
N PHE A 37 -20.32 -15.68 -0.60
CA PHE A 37 -19.63 -15.30 -1.84
C PHE A 37 -18.88 -13.97 -1.65
N GLU A 38 -19.53 -12.97 -1.06
CA GLU A 38 -18.88 -11.69 -0.79
C GLU A 38 -17.92 -11.71 0.42
N LEU A 39 -18.08 -12.69 1.31
CA LEU A 39 -17.11 -12.94 2.36
C LEU A 39 -15.73 -13.30 1.77
N ILE A 40 -15.70 -14.19 0.76
CA ILE A 40 -14.47 -14.64 0.11
C ILE A 40 -13.79 -13.49 -0.63
N THR A 41 -14.55 -12.64 -1.33
CA THR A 41 -13.99 -11.48 -2.04
C THR A 41 -13.42 -10.45 -1.07
N SER A 42 -14.10 -10.19 0.05
CA SER A 42 -13.61 -9.29 1.11
C SER A 42 -12.33 -9.82 1.76
N LEU A 43 -12.25 -11.14 1.97
CA LEU A 43 -11.05 -11.79 2.50
C LEU A 43 -9.88 -11.71 1.52
N ALA A 44 -10.13 -11.96 0.23
CA ALA A 44 -9.13 -11.82 -0.82
C ALA A 44 -8.60 -10.39 -0.90
N LEU A 45 -9.48 -9.38 -0.79
CA LEU A 45 -9.10 -7.97 -0.79
C LEU A 45 -8.17 -7.63 0.37
N LEU A 46 -8.47 -8.13 1.57
CA LEU A 46 -7.68 -7.92 2.79
C LEU A 46 -6.29 -8.59 2.67
N LEU A 47 -6.26 -9.80 2.12
CA LEU A 47 -5.03 -10.59 1.95
C LEU A 47 -4.10 -10.00 0.88
N LEU A 48 -4.67 -9.32 -0.12
CA LEU A 48 -3.93 -8.66 -1.19
C LEU A 48 -3.47 -7.24 -0.79
N ALA A 49 -4.22 -6.55 0.08
CA ALA A 49 -3.87 -5.21 0.56
C ALA A 49 -2.56 -5.20 1.38
N MET A 50 -2.34 -6.19 2.25
CA MET A 50 -1.13 -6.28 3.10
C MET A 50 0.20 -6.37 2.32
N PRO A 51 0.37 -7.30 1.35
CA PRO A 51 1.59 -7.35 0.54
C PRO A 51 1.75 -6.11 -0.32
N PHE A 52 0.65 -5.51 -0.78
CA PHE A 52 0.69 -4.27 -1.57
C PHE A 52 1.32 -3.11 -0.79
N VAL A 53 0.93 -2.91 0.48
CA VAL A 53 1.55 -1.90 1.36
C VAL A 53 3.04 -2.17 1.54
N ARG A 54 3.42 -3.44 1.74
CA ARG A 54 4.83 -3.83 1.95
C ARG A 54 5.70 -3.51 0.74
N VAL A 55 5.26 -3.86 -0.46
CA VAL A 55 6.02 -3.60 -1.69
C VAL A 55 6.19 -2.10 -1.89
N MET A 56 5.13 -1.31 -1.67
CA MET A 56 5.21 0.15 -1.82
C MET A 56 6.15 0.80 -0.79
N MET A 57 6.15 0.32 0.46
CA MET A 57 7.12 0.76 1.46
C MET A 57 8.56 0.39 1.09
N MET A 58 8.78 -0.81 0.53
CA MET A 58 10.11 -1.27 0.10
C MET A 58 10.64 -0.39 -1.04
N VAL A 59 9.83 -0.11 -2.06
CA VAL A 59 10.19 0.79 -3.16
C VAL A 59 10.51 2.18 -2.64
N HIS A 60 9.68 2.69 -1.72
CA HIS A 60 9.89 4.00 -1.11
C HIS A 60 11.23 4.07 -0.33
N SER A 61 11.56 3.00 0.40
CA SER A 61 12.83 2.90 1.13
C SER A 61 14.05 2.78 0.21
N ALA A 62 13.94 2.05 -0.89
CA ALA A 62 15.00 1.93 -1.88
C ALA A 62 15.26 3.27 -2.55
N ASN A 63 14.21 4.05 -2.83
CA ASN A 63 14.33 5.38 -3.39
C ASN A 63 15.02 6.36 -2.43
N ASP A 64 14.65 6.35 -1.15
CA ASP A 64 15.31 7.19 -0.15
C ASP A 64 16.82 6.86 -0.04
N ARG A 65 17.23 5.59 -0.24
CA ARG A 65 18.66 5.19 -0.28
C ARG A 65 19.38 5.66 -1.54
N LEU A 66 18.72 5.63 -2.69
CA LEU A 66 19.29 6.13 -3.95
C LEU A 66 19.49 7.64 -3.91
N ASP A 67 18.55 8.40 -3.33
CA ASP A 67 18.67 9.84 -3.10
C ASP A 67 19.87 10.17 -2.19
N GLU A 68 20.11 9.38 -1.13
CA GLU A 68 21.28 9.55 -0.25
C GLU A 68 22.61 9.34 -1.01
N ILE A 69 22.67 8.36 -1.90
CA ILE A 69 23.88 8.06 -2.71
C ILE A 69 24.12 9.19 -3.71
N GLU A 70 23.07 9.64 -4.40
CA GLU A 70 23.16 10.72 -5.37
C GLU A 70 23.57 12.05 -4.70
N SER A 71 23.05 12.34 -3.51
CA SER A 71 23.46 13.51 -2.73
C SER A 71 24.94 13.47 -2.31
N LYS A 72 25.53 12.28 -2.12
CA LYS A 72 26.95 12.14 -1.78
C LYS A 72 27.86 12.20 -3.00
N MET A 73 27.39 11.77 -4.16
CA MET A 73 28.15 11.84 -5.42
C MET A 73 28.16 13.23 -6.04
N ASN A 74 27.12 14.04 -5.78
CA ASN A 74 26.99 15.39 -6.32
C ASN A 74 27.61 16.48 -5.41
N LYS A 75 28.40 16.07 -4.40
CA LYS A 75 29.15 16.91 -3.47
C LYS A 75 30.64 16.65 -3.64
#